data_AF-A0A433F0X0-F1
#
_entry.id   AF-A0A433F0X0-F1
#
_cell.length_a   1.000
_cell.length_b   1.000
_cell.length_c   1.000
_cell.angle_alpha   90.00
_cell.angle_beta   90.00
_cell.angle_gamma   90.00
#
_symmetry.space_group_name_H-M   'P 1'
#
loop_
_entity.id
_entity.type
_entity.pdbx_description
1 polymer ?
#
loop_
_entity_poly.entity_id
_entity_poly.type
_entity_poly.pdbx_seq_one_letter_code
_entity_poly.pdbx_strand_id
1 'polypeptide(L)' 'MKKQLLLIASLFSSATFAHEDHFLNTTVHEYYHIAFYVLSMLVVIKAVHWVSNKLRKRSQ' A
#
# COMPACT_ATOMS: atom_id res chain seq x y z
N MET A 1 12.68 4.74 -8.26
CA MET A 1 12.35 5.69 -7.17
C MET A 1 11.00 6.39 -7.37
N LYS A 2 10.75 7.15 -8.46
CA LYS A 2 9.47 7.89 -8.66
C LYS A 2 8.20 7.02 -8.48
N LYS A 3 8.17 5.83 -9.11
CA LYS A 3 7.07 4.85 -8.98
C LYS A 3 6.93 4.22 -7.59
N GLN A 4 8.00 4.21 -6.77
CA GLN A 4 7.96 3.68 -5.40
C GLN A 4 7.42 4.74 -4.44
N LEU A 5 7.88 5.98 -4.59
CA LEU A 5 7.36 7.12 -3.84
C LEU A 5 5.87 7.33 -4.10
N LEU A 6 5.44 7.20 -5.36
CA LEU A 6 4.02 7.31 -5.70
C LEU A 6 3.18 6.18 -5.07
N LEU A 7 3.70 4.95 -5.04
CA LEU A 7 3.03 3.81 -4.39
C LEU A 7 2.90 4.02 -2.87
N ILE A 8 3.96 4.48 -2.23
CA ILE A 8 3.98 4.77 -0.79
C ILE A 8 3.06 5.96 -0.47
N ALA A 9 3.15 7.04 -1.23
CA ALA A 9 2.28 8.20 -1.08
C ALA A 9 0.80 7.82 -1.26
N SER A 10 0.48 7.00 -2.28
CA SER A 10 -0.86 6.49 -2.48
C SER A 10 -1.35 5.66 -1.28
N LEU A 11 -0.50 4.79 -0.72
CA LEU A 11 -0.85 4.00 0.45
C LEU A 11 -1.20 4.89 1.66
N PHE A 12 -0.35 5.87 1.96
CA PHE A 12 -0.56 6.76 3.11
C PHE A 12 -1.78 7.67 2.93
N SER A 13 -2.03 8.18 1.71
CA SER A 13 -3.23 8.97 1.43
C SER A 13 -4.51 8.15 1.58
N SER A 14 -4.49 6.86 1.19
CA SER A 14 -5.65 5.96 1.32
C SER A 14 -5.94 5.56 2.78
N ALA A 15 -4.94 5.57 3.66
CA ALA A 15 -5.12 5.25 5.08
C ALA A 15 -6.07 6.23 5.78
N THR A 16 -6.03 7.52 5.43
CA THR A 16 -6.92 8.54 5.98
C THR A 16 -8.40 8.30 5.65
N PHE A 17 -8.71 7.77 4.47
CA PHE A 17 -10.09 7.50 4.04
C PHE A 17 -10.63 6.15 4.53
N ALA A 18 -9.75 5.21 4.84
CA ALA A 18 -10.10 3.93 5.44
C ALA A 18 -10.33 4.05 6.96
N HIS A 19 -10.02 5.19 7.58
CA HIS A 19 -10.39 5.43 8.97
C HIS A 19 -11.91 5.54 9.10
N GLU A 20 -12.48 5.08 10.22
CA GLU A 20 -13.92 5.12 10.50
C GLU A 20 -14.41 6.57 10.54
N ASP A 21 -14.83 7.07 9.39
CA ASP A 21 -15.53 8.34 9.29
C ASP A 21 -17.03 8.06 9.35
N HIS A 22 -17.62 8.27 10.52
CA HIS A 22 -19.06 8.08 10.77
C HIS A 22 -19.96 8.89 9.82
N PHE A 23 -19.41 9.85 9.09
CA PHE A 23 -20.12 10.69 8.11
C PHE A 23 -20.13 10.12 6.69
N LEU A 24 -19.33 9.10 6.38
CA LEU A 24 -19.25 8.52 5.06
C LEU A 24 -20.28 7.39 4.90
N ASN A 25 -20.94 7.34 3.73
CA ASN A 25 -21.81 6.21 3.39
C ASN A 25 -21.06 4.87 3.53
N THR A 26 -21.65 3.91 4.23
CA THR A 26 -21.02 2.62 4.58
C THR A 26 -20.44 1.88 3.37
N THR A 27 -21.18 1.87 2.26
CA THR A 27 -20.73 1.25 1.00
C THR A 27 -19.45 1.89 0.48
N VAL A 28 -19.34 3.22 0.56
CA VAL A 28 -18.15 3.95 0.07
C VAL A 28 -16.96 3.70 1.00
N HIS A 29 -17.19 3.64 2.30
CA HIS A 29 -16.17 3.30 3.29
C HIS A 29 -15.59 1.90 3.06
N GLU A 30 -16.43 0.89 2.77
CA GLU A 30 -15.99 -0.47 2.43
C GLU A 30 -15.11 -0.50 1.17
N TYR A 31 -15.47 0.25 0.12
CA TYR A 31 -14.62 0.35 -1.08
C TYR A 31 -13.25 0.97 -0.80
N TYR A 32 -13.17 1.96 0.09
CA TYR A 32 -11.88 2.54 0.50
C TYR A 32 -11.00 1.51 1.21
N HIS A 33 -11.57 0.67 2.08
CA HIS A 33 -10.84 -0.43 2.72
C HIS A 33 -10.30 -1.43 1.70
N ILE A 34 -11.12 -1.84 0.72
CA ILE A 34 -10.67 -2.75 -0.34
C ILE A 34 -9.48 -2.15 -1.10
N ALA A 35 -9.59 -0.89 -1.54
CA ALA A 35 -8.51 -0.21 -2.24
C ALA A 35 -7.23 -0.08 -1.38
N PHE A 36 -7.40 0.25 -0.10
CA PHE A 36 -6.29 0.35 0.86
C PHE A 36 -5.58 -1.00 1.06
N TYR A 37 -6.32 -2.11 1.20
CA TYR A 37 -5.72 -3.44 1.33
C TYR A 37 -4.98 -3.87 0.07
N VAL A 38 -5.54 -3.61 -1.11
CA VAL A 38 -4.85 -3.87 -2.39
C VAL A 38 -3.54 -3.08 -2.47
N LEU A 39 -3.56 -1.78 -2.15
CA LEU A 39 -2.35 -0.94 -2.13
C LEU A 39 -1.31 -1.44 -1.12
N SER A 40 -1.77 -1.83 0.08
CA SER A 40 -0.92 -2.39 1.14
C SER A 40 -0.20 -3.65 0.66
N MET A 41 -0.94 -4.56 0.02
CA MET A 41 -0.39 -5.80 -0.53
C MET A 41 0.68 -5.53 -1.60
N LEU A 42 0.44 -4.57 -2.50
CA LEU A 42 1.43 -4.18 -3.53
C LEU A 42 2.72 -3.62 -2.92
N VAL A 43 2.62 -2.84 -1.84
CA VAL A 43 3.80 -2.33 -1.11
C VAL A 43 4.58 -3.48 -0.49
N VAL A 44 3.91 -4.44 0.18
CA VAL A 44 4.55 -5.61 0.78
C VAL A 44 5.26 -6.46 -0.27
N ILE A 45 4.59 -6.80 -1.39
CA ILE A 45 5.20 -7.58 -2.48
C ILE A 45 6.48 -6.89 -2.99
N LYS A 46 6.42 -5.57 -3.17
CA LYS A 46 7.56 -4.80 -3.66
C LYS A 46 8.71 -4.75 -2.65
N ALA A 47 8.39 -4.64 -1.36
CA ALA A 47 9.37 -4.69 -0.27
C ALA A 47 10.07 -6.05 -0.22
N VAL A 48 9.30 -7.15 -0.24
CA VAL A 48 9.83 -8.52 -0.27
C VAL A 48 10.73 -8.72 -1.48
N HIS A 49 10.27 -8.35 -2.68
CA HIS A 49 11.07 -8.51 -3.89
C HIS A 49 12.38 -7.72 -3.83
N TRP A 50 12.36 -6.51 -3.28
CA TRP A 50 13.57 -5.71 -3.08
C TRP A 50 14.54 -6.36 -2.08
N VAL A 51 14.04 -6.87 -0.95
CA VAL A 51 14.86 -7.58 0.04
C VAL A 51 15.45 -8.84 -0.56
N SER A 52 14.66 -9.69 -1.22
CA SER A 52 15.14 -10.92 -1.87
C SER A 52 16.23 -10.62 -2.90
N ASN A 53 16.06 -9.58 -3.71
CA ASN A 53 17.05 -9.21 -4.72
C ASN A 53 18.33 -8.64 -4.08
N LYS A 54 18.20 -7.92 -2.96
CA LYS A 54 19.34 -7.43 -2.17
C LYS A 54 20.13 -8.56 -1.51
N LEU A 55 19.45 -9.59 -1.01
CA LEU A 55 20.08 -10.79 -0.44
C LEU A 55 20.82 -11.58 -1.52
N ARG A 56 20.21 -11.79 -2.69
CA ARG A 56 20.87 -12.43 -3.84
C ARG A 56 22.16 -11.72 -4.26
N LYS A 57 22.14 -10.39 -4.34
CA LYS A 57 23.32 -9.58 -4.68
C LYS A 57 24.43 -9.58 -3.63
N ARG A 58 24.13 -9.97 -2.38
CA ARG A 58 25.15 -10.11 -1.31
C ARG A 58 25.75 -11.50 -1.24
N SER A 59 25.09 -12.49 -1.85
CA SER A 59 25.54 -13.88 -1.89
C SER A 59 26.36 -14.21 -3.15
N GLN A 60 26.39 -13.31 -4.14
CA GLN A 60 27.34 -13.31 -5.25
C GLN A 60 28.50 -12.38 -4.91
#